data_AF-A0A2E7FDM7-F1
#
_entry.id   AF-A0A2E7FDM7-F1
#
_cell.length_a   1.000
_cell.length_b   1.000
_cell.length_c   1.000
_cell.angle_alpha   90.00
_cell.angle_beta   90.00
_cell.angle_gamma   90.00
#
_symmetry.space_group_name_H-M   'P 1'
#
loop_
_entity.id
_entity.type
_entity.pdbx_description
1 polymer ?
#
loop_
_entity_poly.entity_id
_entity_poly.type
_entity_poly.pdbx_seq_one_letter_code
_entity_poly.pdbx_strand_id
1 'polypeptide(L)'
;MPMIKKKFSKYKKFAKVKNIFDLTGFKESKVLEVKKITDLRSMLFINNETDFSSYPLPQEAQWSIIQDFHWNSETKELFYVGNSEKFVTELGSQTANPGGIINFKNFQENKIVHKEFLPLPAKLNVRRLVEYKNKLYFITNNDYIYILSK
;
A
#
# COMPACT_ATOMS: atom_id res chain seq x y z
N MET A 1 -3.99 -23.05 -12.93
CA MET A 1 -3.39 -24.37 -13.29
C MET A 1 -4.50 -25.41 -13.45
N PRO A 2 -4.74 -25.93 -14.66
CA PRO A 2 -5.75 -26.97 -14.92
C PRO A 2 -5.62 -28.20 -14.03
N MET A 3 -4.38 -28.56 -13.69
CA MET A 3 -4.03 -29.71 -12.86
C MET A 3 -4.57 -29.61 -11.41
N ILE A 4 -4.52 -28.42 -10.79
CA ILE A 4 -5.08 -28.18 -9.45
C ILE A 4 -6.61 -28.31 -9.50
N LYS A 5 -7.27 -27.74 -10.51
CA LYS A 5 -8.72 -27.82 -10.69
C LYS A 5 -9.20 -29.26 -10.88
N LYS A 6 -8.43 -30.10 -11.59
CA LYS A 6 -8.70 -31.53 -11.77
C LYS A 6 -8.52 -32.32 -10.46
N LYS A 7 -7.53 -31.95 -9.64
CA LYS A 7 -7.23 -32.60 -8.34
C LYS A 7 -8.28 -32.27 -7.27
N PHE A 8 -8.84 -31.06 -7.29
CA PHE A 8 -9.81 -30.57 -6.32
C PHE A 8 -11.17 -30.26 -6.95
N SER A 9 -11.88 -31.31 -7.38
CA SER A 9 -13.23 -31.19 -7.97
C SER A 9 -14.33 -30.79 -6.97
N LYS A 10 -14.05 -30.86 -5.67
CA LYS A 10 -14.96 -30.46 -4.60
C LYS A 10 -14.24 -29.59 -3.57
N TYR A 11 -14.89 -28.52 -3.12
CA TYR A 11 -14.36 -27.58 -2.13
C TYR A 11 -13.88 -28.28 -0.84
N LYS A 12 -14.63 -29.28 -0.34
CA LYS A 12 -14.24 -30.07 0.85
C LYS A 12 -12.87 -30.74 0.75
N LYS A 13 -12.41 -31.08 -0.47
CA LYS A 13 -11.06 -31.63 -0.68
C LYS A 13 -10.00 -30.54 -0.67
N PHE A 14 -10.31 -29.37 -1.25
CA PHE A 14 -9.40 -28.22 -1.26
C PHE A 14 -9.18 -27.65 0.14
N ALA A 15 -10.23 -27.51 0.93
CA ALA A 15 -10.17 -26.96 2.29
C ALA A 15 -9.29 -27.78 3.28
N LYS A 16 -8.89 -29.01 2.91
CA LYS A 16 -8.01 -29.86 3.72
C LYS A 16 -6.52 -29.74 3.35
N VAL A 17 -6.19 -28.98 2.32
CA VAL A 17 -4.80 -28.75 1.87
C VAL A 17 -4.06 -27.95 2.95
N LYS A 18 -2.92 -28.45 3.42
CA LYS A 18 -2.13 -27.77 4.48
C LYS A 18 -0.79 -27.24 4.00
N ASN A 19 -0.24 -27.79 2.91
CA ASN A 19 1.07 -27.43 2.40
C ASN A 19 1.11 -27.44 0.86
N ILE A 20 2.24 -26.98 0.29
CA ILE A 20 2.41 -26.89 -1.18
C ILE A 20 2.42 -28.26 -1.85
N PHE A 21 2.86 -29.31 -1.14
CA PHE A 21 2.87 -30.68 -1.65
C PHE A 21 1.45 -31.23 -1.80
N ASP A 22 0.57 -30.98 -0.83
CA ASP A 22 -0.84 -31.35 -0.90
C ASP A 22 -1.51 -30.67 -2.10
N LEU A 23 -1.21 -29.37 -2.29
CA LEU A 23 -1.76 -28.54 -3.36
C LEU A 23 -1.27 -28.97 -4.74
N THR A 24 0.05 -29.14 -4.91
CA THR A 24 0.70 -29.23 -6.22
C THR A 24 1.23 -30.62 -6.55
N GLY A 25 1.49 -31.45 -5.54
CA GLY A 25 2.19 -32.73 -5.66
C GLY A 25 3.72 -32.60 -5.75
N PHE A 26 4.26 -31.39 -5.75
CA PHE A 26 5.70 -31.14 -5.76
C PHE A 26 6.22 -30.92 -4.33
N LYS A 27 7.32 -31.58 -3.99
CA LYS A 27 8.03 -31.35 -2.73
C LYS A 27 8.63 -29.94 -2.74
N GLU A 28 8.70 -29.28 -1.60
CA GLU A 28 9.28 -27.93 -1.45
C GLU A 28 10.70 -27.85 -2.01
N SER A 29 11.51 -28.91 -1.89
CA SER A 29 12.85 -28.97 -2.46
C SER A 29 12.93 -28.89 -3.99
N LYS A 30 11.80 -29.09 -4.69
CA LYS A 30 11.67 -28.91 -6.14
C LYS A 30 11.05 -27.56 -6.53
N VAL A 31 10.68 -26.74 -5.54
CA VAL A 31 10.16 -25.40 -5.75
C VAL A 31 11.37 -24.47 -5.88
N LEU A 32 11.53 -23.88 -7.06
CA LEU A 32 12.66 -23.00 -7.38
C LEU A 32 12.75 -21.79 -6.43
N GLU A 33 11.60 -21.26 -6.00
CA GLU A 33 11.52 -20.06 -5.17
C GLU A 33 10.27 -20.10 -4.29
N VAL A 34 10.44 -19.92 -2.98
CA VAL A 34 9.34 -19.78 -2.02
C VAL A 34 9.27 -18.32 -1.56
N LYS A 35 8.27 -17.58 -2.04
CA LYS A 35 8.00 -16.21 -1.59
C LYS A 35 7.03 -16.26 -0.42
N LYS A 36 7.44 -15.68 0.73
CA LYS A 36 6.60 -15.54 1.92
C LYS A 36 6.23 -14.08 2.11
N ILE A 37 4.95 -13.80 2.30
CA ILE A 37 4.48 -12.49 2.77
C ILE A 37 4.76 -12.44 4.27
N THR A 38 5.69 -11.60 4.70
CA THR A 38 6.08 -11.42 6.11
C THR A 38 5.39 -10.24 6.76
N ASP A 39 5.01 -9.23 5.97
CA ASP A 39 4.31 -8.04 6.44
C ASP A 39 3.25 -7.64 5.40
N LEU A 40 2.07 -7.24 5.89
CA LEU A 40 0.94 -6.76 5.09
C LEU A 40 0.75 -5.25 5.23
N ARG A 41 1.52 -4.62 6.11
CA ARG A 41 1.46 -3.18 6.34
C ARG A 41 2.06 -2.42 5.16
N SER A 42 1.56 -1.23 4.92
CA SER A 42 2.23 -0.30 4.01
C SER A 42 3.54 0.16 4.65
N MET A 43 4.65 0.05 3.92
CA MET A 43 6.00 0.28 4.41
C MET A 43 6.70 1.37 3.59
N LEU A 44 7.51 2.18 4.26
CA LEU A 44 8.49 3.07 3.64
C LEU A 44 9.87 2.42 3.72
N PHE A 45 10.60 2.42 2.60
CA PHE A 45 11.98 1.94 2.53
C PHE A 45 12.90 3.13 2.27
N ILE A 46 13.75 3.46 3.24
CA ILE A 46 14.69 4.57 3.17
C ILE A 46 16.09 4.01 2.90
N ASN A 47 16.74 4.52 1.86
CA ASN A 47 18.11 4.16 1.52
C ASN A 47 19.09 4.99 2.37
N ASN A 48 19.92 4.31 3.15
CA ASN A 48 20.99 4.91 3.96
C ASN A 48 22.39 4.60 3.36
N GLU A 49 22.52 4.76 2.04
CA GLU A 49 23.72 4.50 1.21
C GLU A 49 24.10 3.02 1.08
N THR A 50 24.18 2.27 2.17
CA THR A 50 24.58 0.86 2.18
C THR A 50 23.41 -0.11 2.22
N ASP A 51 22.32 0.29 2.86
CA ASP A 51 21.17 -0.58 3.16
C ASP A 51 19.84 0.18 3.08
N PHE A 52 18.75 -0.59 3.00
CA PHE A 52 17.40 -0.08 3.11
C PHE A 52 16.83 -0.34 4.51
N SER A 53 16.47 0.73 5.20
CA SER A 53 15.71 0.64 6.46
C SER A 53 14.22 0.68 6.16
N SER A 54 13.47 -0.30 6.67
CA SER A 54 12.03 -0.42 6.47
C SER A 54 11.25 0.08 7.67
N TYR A 55 10.28 0.96 7.43
CA TYR A 55 9.44 1.55 8.45
C TYR A 55 7.96 1.37 8.12
N PRO A 56 7.13 0.84 9.04
CA PRO A 56 5.70 0.81 8.83
C PRO A 56 5.14 2.23 8.81
N LEU A 57 4.22 2.50 7.90
CA LEU A 57 3.47 3.75 7.91
C LEU A 57 2.57 3.82 9.16
N PRO A 58 2.25 5.04 9.63
CA PRO A 58 1.29 5.24 10.72
C PRO A 58 -0.05 4.56 10.45
N GLN A 59 -0.76 4.16 11.50
CA GLN A 59 -2.01 3.41 11.41
C GLN A 59 -3.06 4.14 10.54
N GLU A 60 -3.10 5.46 10.62
CA GLU A 60 -3.97 6.34 9.85
C GLU A 60 -3.76 6.16 8.33
N ALA A 61 -2.49 6.11 7.91
CA ALA A 61 -2.13 5.90 6.51
C ALA A 61 -2.47 4.49 6.01
N GLN A 62 -2.66 3.53 6.92
CA GLN A 62 -2.95 2.13 6.56
C GLN A 62 -4.44 1.83 6.33
N TRP A 63 -5.34 2.80 6.56
CA TRP A 63 -6.78 2.62 6.37
C TRP A 63 -7.20 2.46 4.92
N SER A 64 -6.33 2.81 3.97
CA SER A 64 -6.53 2.55 2.56
C SER A 64 -5.20 2.26 1.86
N ILE A 65 -5.28 1.72 0.65
CA ILE A 65 -4.10 1.56 -0.20
C ILE A 65 -3.50 2.93 -0.50
N ILE A 66 -2.22 3.08 -0.22
CA ILE A 66 -1.43 4.23 -0.67
C ILE A 66 -1.21 4.15 -2.17
N GLN A 67 -1.49 5.24 -2.88
CA GLN A 67 -1.35 5.34 -4.32
C GLN A 67 -0.07 6.07 -4.72
N ASP A 68 0.32 7.11 -3.97
CA ASP A 68 1.50 7.90 -4.27
C ASP A 68 2.02 8.65 -3.03
N PHE A 69 3.28 9.05 -3.10
CA PHE A 69 3.97 9.85 -2.10
C PHE A 69 4.63 11.07 -2.74
N HIS A 70 4.71 12.15 -1.98
CA HIS A 70 5.47 13.34 -2.37
C HIS A 70 6.24 13.88 -1.16
N TRP A 71 7.56 13.96 -1.30
CA TRP A 71 8.45 14.46 -0.26
C TRP A 71 8.68 15.96 -0.42
N ASN A 72 8.38 16.73 0.62
CA ASN A 72 8.73 18.14 0.70
C ASN A 72 10.01 18.31 1.52
N SER A 73 11.11 18.66 0.83
CA SER A 73 12.43 18.83 1.44
C SER A 73 12.54 20.04 2.39
N GLU A 74 11.71 21.08 2.20
CA GLU A 74 11.74 22.29 3.02
C GLU A 74 11.08 22.05 4.39
N THR A 75 9.90 21.42 4.39
CA THR A 75 9.15 21.17 5.63
C THR A 75 9.50 19.82 6.28
N LYS A 76 10.25 18.96 5.57
CA LYS A 76 10.55 17.57 5.97
C LYS A 76 9.29 16.74 6.21
N GLU A 77 8.31 16.94 5.33
CA GLU A 77 7.01 16.28 5.38
C GLU A 77 6.82 15.40 4.16
N LEU A 78 6.24 14.23 4.39
CA LEU A 78 5.84 13.32 3.33
C LEU A 78 4.32 13.40 3.18
N PHE A 79 3.89 13.91 2.04
CA PHE A 79 2.51 13.85 1.61
C PHE A 79 2.25 12.46 1.06
N TYR A 80 1.11 11.89 1.42
CA TYR A 80 0.65 10.64 0.86
C TYR A 80 -0.80 10.80 0.42
N VAL A 81 -1.16 10.06 -0.61
CA VAL A 81 -2.55 9.95 -1.08
C VAL A 81 -2.95 8.49 -1.15
N GLY A 82 -4.21 8.25 -0.85
CA GLY A 82 -4.76 6.91 -0.76
C GLY A 82 -6.06 6.78 -1.54
N ASN A 83 -6.90 5.90 -1.02
CA ASN A 83 -8.11 5.38 -1.62
C ASN A 83 -7.91 4.53 -2.87
N SER A 84 -8.75 3.51 -3.00
CA SER A 84 -8.84 2.70 -4.20
C SER A 84 -10.23 2.13 -4.39
N GLU A 85 -10.78 2.37 -5.57
CA GLU A 85 -11.96 1.66 -6.09
C GLU A 85 -11.58 0.34 -6.78
N LYS A 86 -10.29 0.01 -6.87
CA LYS A 86 -9.84 -1.30 -7.34
C LYS A 86 -9.87 -2.25 -6.15
N PHE A 87 -10.88 -3.09 -6.09
CA PHE A 87 -11.03 -4.12 -5.06
C PHE A 87 -11.57 -5.41 -5.66
N VAL A 88 -11.24 -6.53 -5.00
CA VAL A 88 -11.94 -7.80 -5.23
C VAL A 88 -13.21 -7.83 -4.40
N THR A 89 -14.22 -8.55 -4.86
CA THR A 89 -15.55 -8.65 -4.24
C THR A 89 -15.51 -8.96 -2.74
N GLU A 90 -14.51 -9.70 -2.30
CA GLU A 90 -14.30 -10.14 -0.92
C GLU A 90 -13.79 -9.03 0.02
N LEU A 91 -13.13 -8.00 -0.51
CA LEU A 91 -12.46 -6.96 0.29
C LEU A 91 -13.19 -5.61 0.29
N GLY A 92 -14.11 -5.38 -0.66
CA GLY A 92 -14.85 -4.12 -0.76
C GLY A 92 -13.97 -2.91 -1.09
N SER A 93 -14.61 -1.75 -1.32
CA SER A 93 -13.90 -0.52 -1.67
C SER A 93 -13.09 0.03 -0.50
N GLN A 94 -11.81 0.36 -0.75
CA GLN A 94 -10.92 0.91 0.26
C GLN A 94 -10.88 2.43 0.14
N THR A 95 -11.94 3.11 0.57
CA THR A 95 -12.11 4.57 0.43
C THR A 95 -12.11 5.31 1.78
N ALA A 96 -11.34 4.81 2.75
CA ALA A 96 -11.37 5.32 4.13
C ALA A 96 -10.38 6.46 4.39
N ASN A 97 -9.37 6.68 3.54
CA ASN A 97 -8.37 7.72 3.73
C ASN A 97 -7.86 8.27 2.37
N PRO A 98 -8.35 9.44 1.93
CA PRO A 98 -7.92 10.05 0.66
C PRO A 98 -6.48 10.56 0.69
N GLY A 99 -5.90 10.85 1.87
CA GLY A 99 -4.52 11.31 1.99
C GLY A 99 -4.25 12.08 3.27
N GLY A 100 -2.96 12.28 3.55
CA GLY A 100 -2.48 12.94 4.76
C GLY A 100 -1.02 13.34 4.66
N ILE A 101 -0.52 13.85 5.78
CA ILE A 101 0.85 14.30 5.95
C ILE A 101 1.51 13.48 7.05
N ILE A 102 2.69 12.98 6.75
CA ILE A 102 3.55 12.27 7.68
C ILE A 102 4.76 13.15 8.00
N ASN A 103 5.07 13.29 9.27
CA ASN A 103 6.19 14.10 9.72
C ASN A 103 7.36 13.21 10.18
N PHE A 104 8.56 13.55 9.72
CA PHE A 104 9.82 12.89 10.06
C PHE A 104 10.57 13.73 11.09
N LYS A 105 9.96 13.90 12.28
CA LYS A 105 10.47 14.76 13.36
C LYS A 105 11.84 14.32 13.88
N ASN A 106 12.19 13.03 13.75
CA ASN A 106 13.53 12.53 14.04
C ASN A 106 13.82 11.23 13.24
N PHE A 107 14.59 11.33 12.15
CA PHE A 107 15.08 10.15 11.41
C PHE A 107 15.88 9.19 12.32
N GLN A 108 16.52 9.73 13.37
CA GLN A 108 17.34 8.99 14.33
C GLN A 108 16.53 8.12 15.29
N GLU A 109 15.28 8.49 15.58
CA GLU A 109 14.41 7.73 16.51
C GLU A 109 13.54 6.68 15.81
N ASN A 110 13.64 6.55 14.48
CA ASN A 110 12.83 5.61 13.71
C ASN A 110 11.31 5.79 13.89
N LYS A 111 10.87 6.96 14.34
CA LYS A 111 9.46 7.26 14.62
C LYS A 111 8.86 8.10 13.52
N ILE A 112 8.11 7.43 12.66
CA ILE A 112 7.24 8.06 11.66
C ILE A 112 5.89 8.31 12.32
N VAL A 113 5.43 9.57 12.33
CA VAL A 113 4.17 9.95 12.99
C VAL A 113 3.24 10.64 11.99
N HIS A 114 1.97 10.28 12.04
CA HIS A 114 0.92 10.97 11.31
C HIS A 114 0.75 12.40 11.86
N LYS A 115 0.81 13.40 10.99
CA LYS A 115 0.64 14.79 11.39
C LYS A 115 -0.82 15.21 11.29
N GLU A 116 -1.39 15.13 10.10
CA GLU A 116 -2.75 15.58 9.81
C GLU A 116 -3.28 14.94 8.53
N PHE A 117 -4.61 14.80 8.43
CA PHE A 117 -5.26 14.41 7.19
C PHE A 117 -5.35 15.61 6.26
N LEU A 118 -5.23 15.37 4.96
CA LEU A 118 -5.49 16.41 3.98
C LEU A 118 -7.00 16.67 3.92
N PRO A 119 -7.44 17.93 3.76
CA PRO A 119 -8.85 18.30 3.65
C PRO A 119 -9.44 17.90 2.28
N LEU A 120 -9.35 16.62 1.95
CA LEU A 120 -9.84 16.04 0.70
C LEU A 120 -11.22 15.39 0.93
N PRO A 121 -12.09 15.37 -0.08
CA PRO A 121 -13.33 14.61 -0.01
C PRO A 121 -13.07 13.13 0.31
N ALA A 122 -13.83 12.55 1.23
CA ALA A 122 -13.56 11.20 1.76
C ALA A 122 -13.46 10.11 0.68
N LYS A 123 -14.24 10.22 -0.41
CA LYS A 123 -14.28 9.25 -1.51
C LYS A 123 -13.35 9.57 -2.67
N LEU A 124 -12.54 10.63 -2.57
CA LEU A 124 -11.68 11.05 -3.67
C LEU A 124 -10.66 9.95 -4.00
N ASN A 125 -10.63 9.51 -5.25
CA ASN A 125 -9.75 8.44 -5.73
C ASN A 125 -8.51 9.06 -6.39
N VAL A 126 -7.59 9.56 -5.57
CA VAL A 126 -6.35 10.19 -6.04
C VAL A 126 -5.36 9.11 -6.47
N ARG A 127 -4.71 9.29 -7.62
CA ARG A 127 -3.73 8.35 -8.18
C ARG A 127 -2.30 8.86 -8.13
N ARG A 128 -2.11 10.18 -8.13
CA ARG A 128 -0.77 10.77 -8.20
C ARG A 128 -0.73 12.15 -7.57
N LEU A 129 0.41 12.45 -6.96
CA LEU A 129 0.82 13.77 -6.53
C LEU A 129 1.83 14.34 -7.53
N VAL A 130 1.60 15.57 -7.99
CA VAL A 130 2.50 16.26 -8.90
C VAL A 130 2.75 17.66 -8.37
N GLU A 131 4.01 18.01 -8.16
CA GLU A 131 4.37 19.39 -7.83
C GLU A 131 4.65 20.18 -9.11
N TYR A 132 4.04 21.35 -9.23
CA TYR A 132 4.30 22.28 -10.32
C TYR A 132 4.13 23.73 -9.86
N LYS A 133 5.13 24.58 -10.10
CA LYS A 133 5.13 25.99 -9.68
C LYS A 133 4.76 26.16 -8.19
N ASN A 134 5.39 25.38 -7.31
CA ASN A 134 5.21 25.38 -5.85
C ASN A 134 3.76 25.09 -5.40
N LYS A 135 3.00 24.38 -6.23
CA LYS A 135 1.66 23.89 -5.90
C LYS A 135 1.63 22.38 -6.07
N LEU A 136 0.98 21.71 -5.12
CA LEU A 136 0.76 20.27 -5.18
C LEU A 136 -0.58 19.98 -5.84
N TYR A 137 -0.53 19.26 -6.96
CA TYR A 137 -1.67 18.82 -7.75
C TYR A 137 -1.99 17.37 -7.43
N PHE A 138 -3.28 17.10 -7.25
CA PHE A 138 -3.82 15.79 -6.97
C PHE A 138 -4.49 15.29 -8.25
N ILE A 139 -3.84 14.34 -8.92
CA ILE A 139 -4.36 13.71 -10.13
C ILE A 139 -5.26 12.57 -9.71
N THR A 140 -6.51 12.61 -10.14
CA THR A 140 -7.55 11.65 -9.76
C THR A 140 -7.87 10.70 -10.90
N ASN A 141 -8.57 9.61 -10.60
CA ASN A 141 -9.11 8.71 -11.60
C ASN A 141 -10.57 9.08 -11.88
N ASN A 142 -10.88 9.44 -13.13
CA ASN A 142 -12.23 9.81 -13.58
C ASN A 142 -12.86 11.00 -12.83
N ASP A 143 -12.04 11.95 -12.36
CA ASP A 143 -12.50 13.17 -11.68
C ASP A 143 -11.60 14.36 -12.08
N TYR A 144 -11.86 15.55 -11.51
CA TYR A 144 -11.05 16.75 -11.74
C TYR A 144 -9.66 16.65 -11.12
N ILE A 145 -8.74 17.50 -11.58
CA ILE A 145 -7.47 17.75 -10.91
C ILE A 145 -7.73 18.73 -9.76
N TYR A 146 -7.30 18.36 -8.56
CA TYR A 146 -7.43 19.21 -7.37
C TYR A 146 -6.10 19.86 -7.02
N ILE A 147 -6.17 21.00 -6.35
CA ILE A 147 -5.02 21.72 -5.82
C ILE A 147 -5.34 22.08 -4.37
N LEU A 148 -4.38 21.87 -3.47
CA LEU A 148 -4.53 22.35 -2.11
C LEU A 148 -4.36 23.87 -2.08
N SER A 149 -5.45 24.61 -1.83
CA SER A 149 -5.34 26.01 -1.41
C SER A 149 -5.19 26.03 0.10
N LYS A 150 -4.14 26.70 0.59
CA LYS A 150 -4.13 27.19 1.97
C LYS A 150 -5.16 28.29 2.15
#